data_AF-A0A6A6IPY0-F1
#
_entry.id   AF-A0A6A6IPY0-F1
#
_cell.length_a   1.000
_cell.length_b   1.000
_cell.length_c   1.000
_cell.angle_alpha   90.00
_cell.angle_beta   90.00
_cell.angle_gamma   90.00
#
_symmetry.space_group_name_H-M   'P 1'
#
loop_
_entity.id
_entity.type
_entity.pdbx_description
1 polymer ?
#
loop_
_entity_poly.entity_id
_entity_poly.type
_entity_poly.pdbx_seq_one_letter_code
_entity_poly.pdbx_strand_id
1 'polypeptide(L)'
;MDLKAFKILFQNEKEAEDATGSEDVLFLDLTGLLDKEYTLKDLGKSLQYSFPNAAVTVTSGMADLSLTSPKRKHKAPVEVAESWEEEAEEVNADALPATLSIPIFPNLTRLSLAHPGASASWADLLAISPNLKTLTHLSLAYWPRPSTTPNAATASMVSRHATVNLGGSHFYSDLDDDWHEAANILRRLSLNTYCLKWLDLEGCTWLKALTWDLPSNPSPTSNLIQSGADEWVRPSSSPGPDWNAAWRQIEYINLFQGWIPKDRQSLQNMPAGVVPVQLMRWLRENAKREDVKDVLGTETGWAVAEWVEKEMVARSVGFEILSFRRAGEGKWCKVDFGWGPPEKWCVVGG
;
A
#
# COMPACT_ATOMS: atom_id res chain seq x y z
N MET A 1 -15.03 -2.34 -19.34
CA MET A 1 -14.69 -3.78 -19.47
C MET A 1 -15.79 -4.60 -18.82
N ASP A 2 -16.16 -5.74 -19.41
CA ASP A 2 -17.26 -6.62 -18.98
C ASP A 2 -16.77 -7.61 -17.90
N LEU A 3 -17.61 -7.93 -16.90
CA LEU A 3 -17.34 -8.93 -15.84
C LEU A 3 -16.97 -10.30 -16.41
N LYS A 4 -17.39 -10.61 -17.65
CA LYS A 4 -16.96 -11.81 -18.38
C LYS A 4 -15.45 -11.88 -18.61
N ALA A 5 -14.77 -10.75 -18.80
CA ALA A 5 -13.32 -10.72 -18.96
C ALA A 5 -12.60 -11.05 -17.65
N PHE A 6 -13.17 -10.64 -16.50
CA PHE A 6 -12.69 -11.06 -15.17
C PHE A 6 -12.98 -12.55 -14.91
N LYS A 7 -14.11 -13.08 -15.38
CA LYS A 7 -14.45 -14.51 -15.20
C LYS A 7 -13.42 -15.46 -15.83
N ILE A 8 -12.81 -15.06 -16.96
CA ILE A 8 -11.80 -15.86 -17.68
C ILE A 8 -10.45 -15.86 -16.96
N LEU A 9 -10.13 -14.82 -16.18
CA LEU A 9 -8.85 -14.71 -15.48
C LEU A 9 -8.82 -15.44 -14.13
N PHE A 10 -9.98 -15.77 -13.54
CA PHE A 10 -10.05 -16.11 -12.10
C PHE A 10 -10.86 -17.37 -11.72
N GLN A 11 -11.34 -18.19 -12.67
CA GLN A 11 -12.02 -19.44 -12.33
C GLN A 11 -11.35 -20.64 -13.00
N ASN A 12 -10.88 -21.61 -12.21
CA ASN A 12 -10.70 -22.98 -12.71
C ASN A 12 -12.09 -23.51 -13.10
N GLU A 13 -12.19 -24.20 -14.25
CA GLU A 13 -13.45 -24.68 -14.85
C GLU A 13 -14.39 -25.48 -13.92
N LYS A 14 -13.94 -25.85 -12.71
CA LYS A 14 -14.72 -26.60 -11.71
C LYS A 14 -15.49 -25.74 -10.70
N GLU A 15 -15.26 -24.43 -10.61
CA GLU A 15 -15.93 -23.54 -9.64
C GLU A 15 -16.98 -22.61 -10.28
N ALA A 16 -17.19 -22.73 -11.59
CA ALA A 16 -18.00 -21.79 -12.37
C ALA A 16 -19.52 -22.03 -12.32
N GLU A 17 -19.98 -23.14 -11.74
CA GLU A 17 -21.41 -23.51 -11.74
C GLU A 17 -22.23 -22.91 -10.58
N ASP A 18 -21.60 -22.50 -9.47
CA ASP A 18 -22.32 -21.99 -8.28
C ASP A 18 -21.81 -20.63 -7.73
N ALA A 19 -20.82 -19.98 -8.36
CA ALA A 19 -20.19 -18.77 -7.80
C ALA A 19 -20.99 -17.48 -8.07
N THR A 20 -21.42 -16.84 -6.98
CA THR A 20 -22.08 -15.52 -6.93
C THR A 20 -21.03 -14.41 -7.10
N GLY A 21 -20.60 -14.21 -8.34
CA GLY A 21 -20.17 -12.92 -8.91
C GLY A 21 -18.90 -12.23 -8.38
N SER A 22 -18.87 -11.77 -7.14
CA SER A 22 -17.80 -10.88 -6.64
C SER A 22 -17.64 -10.82 -5.12
N GLU A 23 -18.66 -11.19 -4.34
CA GLU A 23 -18.54 -11.34 -2.88
C GLU A 23 -17.54 -12.42 -2.43
N ASP A 24 -17.28 -13.43 -3.26
CA ASP A 24 -16.38 -14.54 -2.94
C ASP A 24 -14.89 -14.21 -3.25
N VAL A 25 -14.61 -13.06 -3.86
CA VAL A 25 -13.25 -12.70 -4.29
C VAL A 25 -12.44 -12.20 -3.09
N LEU A 26 -11.62 -13.09 -2.54
CA LEU A 26 -10.70 -12.79 -1.43
C LEU A 26 -9.32 -12.31 -1.88
N PHE A 27 -8.91 -12.68 -3.11
CA PHE A 27 -7.59 -12.38 -3.67
C PHE A 27 -7.72 -11.81 -5.07
N LEU A 28 -7.03 -10.69 -5.31
CA LEU A 28 -6.93 -10.06 -6.62
C LEU A 28 -5.45 -9.93 -7.00
N ASP A 29 -5.06 -10.62 -8.06
CA ASP A 29 -3.71 -10.55 -8.62
C ASP A 29 -3.71 -9.67 -9.87
N LEU A 30 -2.97 -8.54 -9.80
CA LEU A 30 -2.78 -7.60 -10.90
C LEU A 30 -1.30 -7.50 -11.31
N THR A 31 -0.52 -8.54 -11.02
CA THR A 31 0.91 -8.59 -11.35
C THR A 31 1.12 -8.38 -12.85
N GLY A 32 1.85 -7.32 -13.20
CA GLY A 32 2.12 -6.96 -14.60
C GLY A 32 0.90 -6.48 -15.41
N LEU A 33 -0.26 -6.30 -14.77
CA LEU A 33 -1.50 -5.86 -15.42
C LEU A 33 -1.77 -4.36 -15.30
N LEU A 34 -0.95 -3.62 -14.54
CA LEU A 34 -1.02 -2.16 -14.53
C LEU A 34 -0.31 -1.64 -15.77
N ASP A 35 -1.08 -1.00 -16.65
CA ASP A 35 -0.60 -0.39 -17.88
C ASP A 35 -1.40 0.87 -18.23
N LYS A 36 -1.34 1.32 -19.50
CA LYS A 36 -2.09 2.50 -19.97
C LYS A 36 -3.59 2.23 -20.10
N GLU A 37 -3.99 0.98 -20.23
CA GLU A 37 -5.37 0.54 -20.44
C GLU A 37 -6.06 0.23 -19.11
N TYR A 38 -5.29 -0.18 -18.09
CA TYR A 38 -5.79 -0.43 -16.74
C TYR A 38 -4.91 0.24 -15.67
N THR A 39 -5.43 1.33 -15.10
CA THR A 39 -4.71 2.13 -14.09
C THR A 39 -5.20 1.88 -12.68
N LEU A 40 -4.44 2.33 -11.68
CA LEU A 40 -4.88 2.32 -10.27
C LEU A 40 -6.18 3.12 -10.04
N LYS A 41 -6.48 4.11 -10.89
CA LYS A 41 -7.77 4.82 -10.83
C LYS A 41 -8.92 3.92 -11.25
N ASP A 42 -8.71 3.02 -12.20
CA ASP A 42 -9.72 2.06 -12.64
C ASP A 42 -9.95 0.98 -11.59
N LEU A 43 -8.89 0.54 -10.91
CA LEU A 43 -9.00 -0.25 -9.68
C LEU A 43 -9.74 0.51 -8.58
N GLY A 44 -9.47 1.80 -8.40
CA GLY A 44 -10.20 2.63 -7.44
C GLY A 44 -11.71 2.65 -7.71
N LYS A 45 -12.11 2.77 -8.99
CA LYS A 45 -13.51 2.71 -9.40
C LYS A 45 -14.14 1.34 -9.12
N SER A 46 -13.41 0.24 -9.31
CA SER A 46 -13.94 -1.10 -9.03
C SER A 46 -14.09 -1.36 -7.52
N LEU A 47 -13.19 -0.80 -6.70
CA LEU A 47 -13.30 -0.84 -5.24
C LEU A 47 -14.42 0.04 -4.69
N GLN A 48 -14.91 1.03 -5.44
CA GLN A 48 -15.91 1.99 -4.97
C GLN A 48 -17.25 1.91 -5.71
N TYR A 49 -17.42 0.97 -6.63
CA TYR A 49 -18.47 1.07 -7.66
C TYR A 49 -19.87 1.34 -7.06
N SER A 50 -20.40 2.54 -7.34
CA SER A 50 -21.79 2.87 -7.07
C SER A 50 -22.65 2.37 -8.22
N PHE A 51 -23.67 1.55 -7.92
CA PHE A 51 -24.72 1.26 -8.89
C PHE A 51 -25.53 2.55 -9.12
N PRO A 52 -25.62 3.09 -10.36
CA PRO A 52 -26.56 4.16 -10.65
C PRO A 52 -28.02 3.69 -10.71
N ASN A 53 -28.30 2.38 -10.64
CA ASN A 53 -29.64 1.82 -10.90
C ASN A 53 -30.23 0.91 -9.78
N ALA A 54 -29.61 0.80 -8.60
CA ALA A 54 -30.18 -0.03 -7.52
C ALA A 54 -31.45 0.59 -6.87
N ALA A 55 -31.79 1.84 -7.19
CA ALA A 55 -32.98 2.51 -6.68
C ALA A 55 -34.29 2.15 -7.42
N VAL A 56 -34.25 1.43 -8.54
CA VAL A 56 -35.46 1.15 -9.35
C VAL A 56 -36.17 -0.16 -8.95
N THR A 57 -35.54 -1.04 -8.17
CA THR A 57 -36.10 -2.39 -7.94
C THR A 57 -36.63 -2.64 -6.51
N VAL A 58 -36.47 -1.71 -5.56
CA VAL A 58 -36.92 -1.94 -4.17
C VAL A 58 -38.29 -1.31 -3.84
N THR A 59 -38.87 -0.48 -4.71
CA THR A 59 -40.19 0.16 -4.44
C THR A 59 -41.38 -0.41 -5.22
N SER A 60 -41.19 -1.42 -6.08
CA SER A 60 -42.29 -2.01 -6.87
C SER A 60 -43.00 -3.20 -6.20
N GLY A 61 -42.73 -3.47 -4.90
CA GLY A 61 -43.18 -4.68 -4.21
C GLY A 61 -44.32 -4.53 -3.20
N MET A 62 -44.82 -3.33 -2.89
CA MET A 62 -45.88 -3.15 -1.86
C MET A 62 -47.00 -2.18 -2.26
N ALA A 63 -47.36 -2.14 -3.55
CA ALA A 63 -48.47 -1.34 -4.05
C ALA A 63 -49.53 -2.20 -4.72
N ASP A 64 -49.96 -3.27 -4.06
CA ASP A 64 -51.27 -3.83 -4.35
C ASP A 64 -51.81 -4.49 -3.08
N LEU A 65 -52.77 -3.85 -2.43
CA LEU A 65 -53.89 -4.44 -1.70
C LEU A 65 -54.76 -3.33 -1.08
N SER A 66 -55.99 -3.26 -1.60
CA SER A 66 -57.23 -2.91 -0.88
C SER A 66 -57.79 -1.47 -0.92
N LEU A 67 -58.53 -1.20 -2.01
CA LEU A 67 -59.95 -0.78 -2.07
C LEU A 67 -60.63 -0.14 -0.82
N THR A 68 -61.11 1.11 -0.93
CA THR A 68 -62.55 1.53 -1.08
C THR A 68 -62.78 3.02 -0.75
N SER A 69 -63.63 3.68 -1.55
CA SER A 69 -64.08 5.10 -1.47
C SER A 69 -65.27 5.29 -0.47
N PRO A 70 -66.08 6.40 -0.41
CA PRO A 70 -65.98 7.77 -0.99
C PRO A 70 -66.53 8.97 -0.10
N LYS A 71 -66.37 10.21 -0.62
CA LYS A 71 -67.28 11.42 -0.55
C LYS A 71 -67.52 12.19 0.79
N ARG A 72 -67.25 13.52 0.81
CA ARG A 72 -68.25 14.62 0.61
C ARG A 72 -67.65 16.05 0.74
N LYS A 73 -68.24 16.99 -0.01
CA LYS A 73 -68.01 18.46 -0.07
C LYS A 73 -68.81 19.20 1.02
N HIS A 74 -68.37 20.39 1.49
CA HIS A 74 -69.15 21.63 1.79
C HIS A 74 -68.18 22.73 2.35
N LYS A 75 -67.93 23.84 1.65
CA LYS A 75 -68.50 25.22 1.74
C LYS A 75 -68.36 25.95 3.11
N ALA A 76 -67.60 27.07 3.10
CA ALA A 76 -67.25 28.07 4.14
C ALA A 76 -68.45 28.97 4.61
N PRO A 77 -68.33 30.04 5.45
CA PRO A 77 -67.15 30.79 5.98
C PRO A 77 -67.23 31.42 7.43
N VAL A 78 -66.16 32.16 7.82
CA VAL A 78 -66.06 33.20 8.91
C VAL A 78 -65.97 32.62 10.35
N GLU A 79 -65.07 32.98 11.29
CA GLU A 79 -64.52 34.28 11.71
C GLU A 79 -63.23 34.09 12.56
N VAL A 80 -62.33 35.05 12.38
CA VAL A 80 -61.12 35.47 13.13
C VAL A 80 -60.94 34.93 14.56
N ALA A 81 -59.81 34.25 14.80
CA ALA A 81 -59.03 34.36 16.03
C ALA A 81 -57.55 34.04 15.72
N GLU A 82 -56.75 35.10 15.69
CA GLU A 82 -55.29 35.11 15.59
C GLU A 82 -54.67 34.42 16.81
N SER A 83 -53.82 33.41 16.59
CA SER A 83 -52.88 32.90 17.59
C SER A 83 -51.80 32.03 16.94
N TRP A 84 -50.75 32.69 16.46
CA TRP A 84 -49.40 32.16 16.14
C TRP A 84 -49.31 31.12 15.01
N GLU A 85 -49.08 31.62 13.79
CA GLU A 85 -48.47 30.83 12.72
C GLU A 85 -47.07 30.38 13.17
N GLU A 86 -46.97 29.09 13.44
CA GLU A 86 -45.74 28.31 13.45
C GLU A 86 -45.12 28.46 12.06
N GLU A 87 -44.01 29.21 11.97
CA GLU A 87 -43.13 29.21 10.81
C GLU A 87 -42.75 27.75 10.54
N ALA A 88 -43.38 27.18 9.52
CA ALA A 88 -42.89 25.98 8.88
C ALA A 88 -41.55 26.36 8.26
N GLU A 89 -40.48 26.28 9.06
CA GLU A 89 -39.15 26.07 8.54
C GLU A 89 -39.27 24.89 7.59
N GLU A 90 -39.00 25.17 6.31
CA GLU A 90 -38.72 24.17 5.31
C GLU A 90 -37.63 23.27 5.88
N VAL A 91 -38.04 22.16 6.50
CA VAL A 91 -37.19 21.01 6.72
C VAL A 91 -36.82 20.55 5.32
N ASN A 92 -35.70 21.10 4.83
CA ASN A 92 -34.85 20.46 3.86
C ASN A 92 -34.61 19.06 4.42
N ALA A 93 -35.45 18.13 3.98
CA ALA A 93 -35.15 16.72 4.04
C ALA A 93 -33.88 16.58 3.23
N ASP A 94 -32.75 16.64 3.92
CA ASP A 94 -31.44 16.31 3.39
C ASP A 94 -31.61 15.00 2.63
N ALA A 95 -31.60 15.13 1.30
CA ALA A 95 -31.68 14.02 0.40
C ALA A 95 -30.47 13.14 0.72
N LEU A 96 -30.72 12.04 1.43
CA LEU A 96 -29.74 10.99 1.61
C LEU A 96 -29.20 10.64 0.21
N PRO A 97 -27.87 10.63 0.00
CA PRO A 97 -27.32 10.38 -1.32
C PRO A 97 -27.81 9.01 -1.81
N ALA A 98 -28.60 9.03 -2.89
CA ALA A 98 -29.30 7.88 -3.47
C ALA A 98 -28.38 6.84 -4.14
N THR A 99 -27.11 6.79 -3.76
CA THR A 99 -26.10 5.91 -4.34
C THR A 99 -25.32 5.22 -3.22
N LEU A 100 -25.86 4.11 -2.72
CA LEU A 100 -25.07 3.16 -1.95
C LEU A 100 -23.96 2.62 -2.87
N SER A 101 -22.73 3.06 -2.63
CA SER A 101 -21.52 2.48 -3.22
C SER A 101 -21.32 1.08 -2.63
N ILE A 102 -21.70 0.04 -3.38
CA ILE A 102 -21.44 -1.34 -2.97
C ILE A 102 -20.13 -1.73 -3.67
N PRO A 103 -19.02 -1.87 -2.92
CA PRO A 103 -17.75 -2.24 -3.52
C PRO A 103 -17.89 -3.55 -4.30
N ILE A 104 -17.29 -3.65 -5.49
CA ILE A 104 -17.36 -4.90 -6.27
C ILE A 104 -16.75 -6.05 -5.49
N PHE A 105 -15.68 -5.78 -4.72
CA PHE A 105 -14.98 -6.78 -3.91
C PHE A 105 -15.09 -6.46 -2.42
N PRO A 106 -16.25 -6.70 -1.78
CA PRO A 106 -16.47 -6.34 -0.38
C PRO A 106 -15.56 -7.11 0.59
N ASN A 107 -15.12 -8.31 0.19
CA ASN A 107 -14.32 -9.22 1.01
C ASN A 107 -12.85 -9.32 0.57
N LEU A 108 -12.34 -8.33 -0.19
CA LEU A 108 -10.96 -8.37 -0.65
C LEU A 108 -9.99 -8.28 0.53
N THR A 109 -9.15 -9.31 0.67
CA THR A 109 -8.15 -9.40 1.75
C THR A 109 -6.72 -9.48 1.24
N ARG A 110 -6.51 -9.88 -0.02
CA ARG A 110 -5.20 -10.02 -0.62
C ARG A 110 -5.16 -9.29 -1.97
N LEU A 111 -4.16 -8.43 -2.15
CA LEU A 111 -3.97 -7.66 -3.37
C LEU A 111 -2.51 -7.74 -3.82
N SER A 112 -2.26 -8.18 -5.05
CA SER A 112 -0.95 -8.08 -5.69
C SER A 112 -0.96 -6.97 -6.73
N LEU A 113 -0.02 -6.02 -6.61
CA LEU A 113 0.24 -4.96 -7.59
C LEU A 113 1.67 -5.05 -8.13
N ALA A 114 2.27 -6.25 -8.13
CA ALA A 114 3.65 -6.44 -8.54
C ALA A 114 3.90 -6.03 -10.01
N HIS A 115 5.13 -5.61 -10.31
CA HIS A 115 5.54 -5.16 -11.66
C HIS A 115 4.60 -4.10 -12.28
N PRO A 116 4.42 -2.93 -11.64
CA PRO A 116 3.45 -1.92 -12.09
C PRO A 116 3.83 -1.19 -13.39
N GLY A 117 5.01 -1.47 -13.96
CA GLY A 117 5.51 -0.85 -15.18
C GLY A 117 5.64 0.67 -15.08
N ALA A 118 5.44 1.36 -16.21
CA ALA A 118 5.49 2.83 -16.27
C ALA A 118 4.23 3.52 -15.71
N SER A 119 3.18 2.76 -15.40
CA SER A 119 1.89 3.20 -14.85
C SER A 119 1.88 3.26 -13.31
N ALA A 120 3.00 2.92 -12.67
CA ALA A 120 3.16 3.03 -11.24
C ALA A 120 2.94 4.48 -10.76
N SER A 121 1.98 4.67 -9.86
CA SER A 121 1.63 5.99 -9.32
C SER A 121 1.34 5.88 -7.83
N TRP A 122 2.27 6.36 -7.00
CA TRP A 122 2.10 6.40 -5.55
C TRP A 122 0.98 7.36 -5.12
N ALA A 123 0.76 8.43 -5.88
CA ALA A 123 -0.36 9.35 -5.65
C ALA A 123 -1.71 8.63 -5.83
N ASP A 124 -1.86 7.83 -6.89
CA ASP A 124 -3.09 7.07 -7.14
C ASP A 124 -3.24 5.92 -6.14
N LEU A 125 -2.16 5.23 -5.78
CA LEU A 125 -2.17 4.20 -4.73
C LEU A 125 -2.66 4.79 -3.41
N LEU A 126 -2.14 5.96 -3.02
CA LEU A 126 -2.58 6.65 -1.81
C LEU A 126 -4.04 7.10 -1.90
N ALA A 127 -4.52 7.51 -3.08
CA ALA A 127 -5.92 7.91 -3.27
C ALA A 127 -6.89 6.72 -3.09
N ILE A 128 -6.51 5.51 -3.53
CA ILE A 128 -7.34 4.31 -3.36
C ILE A 128 -7.14 3.61 -2.02
N SER A 129 -6.02 3.87 -1.33
CA SER A 129 -5.66 3.20 -0.07
C SER A 129 -6.72 3.25 1.04
N PRO A 130 -7.57 4.30 1.20
CA PRO A 130 -8.65 4.28 2.19
C PRO A 130 -9.68 3.17 1.97
N ASN A 131 -9.78 2.62 0.76
CA ASN A 131 -10.65 1.48 0.43
C ASN A 131 -9.96 0.13 0.70
N LEU A 132 -8.68 0.12 1.07
CA LEU A 132 -7.84 -1.07 1.25
C LEU A 132 -7.65 -1.47 2.71
N LYS A 133 -8.46 -0.93 3.63
CA LYS A 133 -8.32 -1.13 5.09
C LYS A 133 -8.50 -2.58 5.54
N THR A 134 -9.18 -3.41 4.75
CA THR A 134 -9.41 -4.84 5.01
C THR A 134 -8.28 -5.73 4.50
N LEU A 135 -7.31 -5.17 3.76
CA LEU A 135 -6.21 -5.96 3.23
C LEU A 135 -5.34 -6.49 4.36
N THR A 136 -5.04 -7.78 4.25
CA THR A 136 -4.10 -8.52 5.08
C THR A 136 -2.80 -8.83 4.33
N HIS A 137 -2.86 -8.92 3.00
CA HIS A 137 -1.70 -9.15 2.15
C HIS A 137 -1.62 -8.09 1.05
N LEU A 138 -0.47 -7.45 0.91
CA LEU A 138 -0.18 -6.50 -0.17
C LEU A 138 1.19 -6.83 -0.76
N SER A 139 1.23 -7.05 -2.08
CA SER A 139 2.50 -7.08 -2.84
C SER A 139 2.68 -5.79 -3.62
N LEU A 140 3.82 -5.15 -3.39
CA LEU A 140 4.37 -4.02 -4.14
C LEU A 140 5.72 -4.40 -4.76
N ALA A 141 5.89 -5.67 -5.14
CA ALA A 141 7.13 -6.13 -5.74
C ALA A 141 7.47 -5.31 -7.00
N TYR A 142 8.75 -4.93 -7.13
CA TYR A 142 9.33 -4.14 -8.21
C TYR A 142 8.71 -2.75 -8.39
N TRP A 143 8.10 -2.19 -7.34
CA TRP A 143 7.61 -0.82 -7.39
C TRP A 143 8.76 0.19 -7.44
N PRO A 144 8.60 1.28 -8.20
CA PRO A 144 9.59 2.35 -8.21
C PRO A 144 9.61 3.09 -6.88
N ARG A 145 10.67 3.89 -6.67
CA ARG A 145 10.79 4.75 -5.50
C ARG A 145 9.52 5.56 -5.23
N PRO A 146 9.02 5.60 -3.98
CA PRO A 146 7.89 6.44 -3.63
C PRO A 146 8.21 7.93 -3.84
N SER A 147 7.45 8.56 -4.74
CA SER A 147 7.49 9.99 -5.04
C SER A 147 6.10 10.45 -5.46
N THR A 148 5.71 11.66 -5.03
CA THR A 148 4.46 12.32 -5.47
C THR A 148 4.62 13.03 -6.81
N THR A 149 5.87 13.25 -7.25
CA THR A 149 6.20 14.03 -8.44
C THR A 149 7.28 13.35 -9.29
N PRO A 150 7.02 12.12 -9.79
CA PRO A 150 8.04 11.32 -10.47
C PRO A 150 8.64 12.01 -11.72
N ASN A 151 7.88 12.90 -12.37
CA ASN A 151 8.33 13.64 -13.56
C ASN A 151 8.95 15.02 -13.26
N ALA A 152 9.01 15.44 -11.99
CA ALA A 152 9.53 16.76 -11.59
C ALA A 152 10.94 16.70 -10.98
N ALA A 153 11.62 15.55 -11.04
CA ALA A 153 12.91 15.33 -10.39
C ALA A 153 14.02 16.34 -10.77
N THR A 154 13.92 16.97 -11.95
CA THR A 154 14.85 18.00 -12.44
C THR A 154 14.26 19.41 -12.49
N ALA A 155 13.01 19.59 -12.06
CA ALA A 155 12.31 20.85 -12.15
C ALA A 155 12.56 21.66 -10.86
N SER A 156 13.17 22.82 -10.99
CA SER A 156 13.41 23.74 -9.87
C SER A 156 12.75 25.08 -10.13
N MET A 157 12.07 25.63 -9.12
CA MET A 157 11.55 27.00 -9.15
C MET A 157 12.60 27.95 -8.60
N VAL A 158 13.06 28.88 -9.43
CA VAL A 158 13.99 29.94 -9.02
C VAL A 158 13.18 31.14 -8.57
N SER A 159 13.21 31.43 -7.26
CA SER A 159 12.73 32.70 -6.70
C SER A 159 13.88 33.69 -6.57
N ARG A 160 13.56 34.96 -6.34
CA ARG A 160 14.55 36.05 -6.21
C ARG A 160 15.55 35.86 -5.04
N HIS A 161 15.28 34.92 -4.12
CA HIS A 161 16.09 34.67 -2.91
C HIS A 161 16.50 33.21 -2.71
N ALA A 162 15.95 32.26 -3.47
CA ALA A 162 16.27 30.83 -3.36
C ALA A 162 15.77 30.04 -4.57
N THR A 163 16.48 28.97 -4.91
CA THR A 163 16.02 27.95 -5.85
C THR A 163 15.46 26.79 -5.04
N VAL A 164 14.21 26.42 -5.26
CA VAL A 164 13.53 25.33 -4.54
C VAL A 164 13.10 24.27 -5.56
N ASN A 165 13.42 23.01 -5.30
CA ASN A 165 12.95 21.91 -6.16
C ASN A 165 11.42 21.84 -6.13
N LEU A 166 10.80 21.63 -7.29
CA LEU A 166 9.34 21.58 -7.41
C LEU A 166 8.75 20.25 -6.90
N GLY A 167 9.59 19.23 -6.74
CA GLY A 167 9.23 17.93 -6.16
C GLY A 167 9.83 17.72 -4.77
N GLY A 168 9.23 16.83 -3.98
CA GLY A 168 9.78 16.36 -2.70
C GLY A 168 11.01 15.45 -2.86
N SER A 169 11.25 14.96 -4.07
CA SER A 169 12.43 14.20 -4.50
C SER A 169 13.08 14.91 -5.68
N HIS A 170 14.41 14.97 -5.69
CA HIS A 170 15.24 15.52 -6.76
C HIS A 170 16.12 14.45 -7.40
N PHE A 171 16.73 14.78 -8.55
CA PHE A 171 17.55 13.85 -9.34
C PHE A 171 18.67 13.14 -8.55
N TYR A 172 19.19 13.78 -7.49
CA TYR A 172 20.25 13.24 -6.64
C TYR A 172 19.75 12.62 -5.35
N SER A 173 18.44 12.49 -5.10
CA SER A 173 17.95 12.02 -3.80
C SER A 173 18.36 10.58 -3.44
N ASP A 174 18.71 9.73 -4.42
CA ASP A 174 19.30 8.40 -4.14
C ASP A 174 20.79 8.52 -3.75
N LEU A 175 21.50 9.50 -4.31
CA LEU A 175 22.91 9.77 -4.02
C LEU A 175 23.10 10.53 -2.70
N ASP A 176 22.15 11.39 -2.36
CA ASP A 176 22.13 12.17 -1.13
C ASP A 176 21.51 11.38 0.04
N ASP A 177 21.10 10.13 -0.20
CA ASP A 177 20.43 9.27 0.78
C ASP A 177 19.20 9.94 1.43
N ASP A 178 18.51 10.83 0.70
CA ASP A 178 17.35 11.58 1.21
C ASP A 178 16.06 10.78 1.00
N TRP A 179 15.67 10.00 2.01
CA TRP A 179 14.46 9.18 1.94
C TRP A 179 13.21 9.86 2.50
N HIS A 180 13.23 11.17 2.78
CA HIS A 180 12.16 11.85 3.51
C HIS A 180 10.79 11.79 2.82
N GLU A 181 10.70 12.12 1.54
CA GLU A 181 9.43 12.03 0.79
C GLU A 181 8.93 10.58 0.74
N ALA A 182 9.84 9.65 0.44
CA ALA A 182 9.51 8.24 0.31
C ALA A 182 8.96 7.68 1.62
N ALA A 183 9.62 7.99 2.73
CA ALA A 183 9.22 7.63 4.08
C ALA A 183 7.81 8.16 4.40
N ASN A 184 7.53 9.44 4.09
CA ASN A 184 6.23 10.04 4.36
C ASN A 184 5.09 9.44 3.52
N ILE A 185 5.37 9.06 2.26
CA ILE A 185 4.41 8.31 1.42
C ILE A 185 4.10 6.96 2.06
N LEU A 186 5.11 6.22 2.50
CA LEU A 186 4.94 4.93 3.16
C LEU A 186 4.22 5.06 4.51
N ARG A 187 4.49 6.14 5.27
CA ARG A 187 3.76 6.47 6.48
C ARG A 187 2.27 6.65 6.20
N ARG A 188 1.90 7.42 5.17
CA ARG A 188 0.51 7.62 4.78
C ARG A 188 -0.15 6.32 4.31
N LEU A 189 0.58 5.51 3.54
CA LEU A 189 0.10 4.19 3.11
C LEU A 189 -0.15 3.29 4.33
N SER A 190 0.75 3.29 5.31
CA SER A 190 0.63 2.43 6.49
C SER A 190 -0.61 2.71 7.32
N LEU A 191 -0.99 3.98 7.47
CA LEU A 191 -2.21 4.39 8.16
C LEU A 191 -3.48 3.84 7.50
N ASN A 192 -3.47 3.67 6.17
CA ASN A 192 -4.62 3.14 5.43
C ASN A 192 -4.58 1.62 5.24
N THR A 193 -3.47 0.98 5.59
CA THR A 193 -3.22 -0.47 5.43
C THR A 193 -2.87 -1.14 6.76
N TYR A 194 -3.48 -0.67 7.85
CA TYR A 194 -3.15 -1.06 9.23
C TYR A 194 -3.49 -2.52 9.60
N CYS A 195 -4.29 -3.21 8.77
CA CYS A 195 -4.62 -4.63 8.92
C CYS A 195 -3.62 -5.57 8.23
N LEU A 196 -2.61 -5.03 7.54
CA LEU A 196 -1.62 -5.86 6.85
C LEU A 196 -0.89 -6.78 7.82
N LYS A 197 -0.83 -8.05 7.42
CA LYS A 197 -0.05 -9.11 8.05
C LYS A 197 1.13 -9.51 7.18
N TRP A 198 1.01 -9.34 5.87
CA TRP A 198 2.01 -9.73 4.89
C TRP A 198 2.26 -8.57 3.93
N LEU A 199 3.53 -8.20 3.79
CA LEU A 199 3.97 -7.13 2.91
C LEU A 199 5.11 -7.64 2.03
N ASP A 200 4.94 -7.56 0.72
CA ASP A 200 5.97 -7.98 -0.23
C ASP A 200 6.53 -6.82 -1.00
N LEU A 201 7.84 -6.63 -0.83
CA LEU A 201 8.64 -5.56 -1.39
C LEU A 201 9.77 -6.13 -2.24
N GLU A 202 9.57 -7.32 -2.82
CA GLU A 202 10.57 -7.96 -3.64
C GLU A 202 11.09 -7.03 -4.75
N GLY A 203 12.40 -6.97 -4.94
CA GLY A 203 13.03 -6.17 -6.00
C GLY A 203 12.93 -4.65 -5.83
N CYS A 204 12.37 -4.14 -4.72
CA CYS A 204 12.31 -2.70 -4.44
C CYS A 204 13.68 -2.13 -4.05
N THR A 205 14.07 -0.99 -4.62
CA THR A 205 15.36 -0.34 -4.35
C THR A 205 15.32 0.67 -3.20
N TRP A 206 14.12 1.03 -2.75
CA TRP A 206 13.86 2.12 -1.80
C TRP A 206 13.70 1.64 -0.36
N LEU A 207 14.18 0.44 -0.02
CA LEU A 207 13.97 -0.19 1.29
C LEU A 207 14.43 0.66 2.47
N LYS A 208 15.46 1.51 2.31
CA LYS A 208 15.92 2.46 3.34
C LYS A 208 14.81 3.40 3.84
N ALA A 209 13.82 3.70 3.00
CA ALA A 209 12.69 4.55 3.39
C ALA A 209 11.79 3.92 4.48
N LEU A 210 11.86 2.60 4.67
CA LEU A 210 11.09 1.88 5.69
C LEU A 210 11.55 2.19 7.12
N THR A 211 12.79 2.63 7.29
CA THR A 211 13.42 2.90 8.59
C THR A 211 13.99 4.32 8.70
N TRP A 212 13.65 5.18 7.74
CA TRP A 212 14.07 6.58 7.73
C TRP A 212 13.57 7.32 8.98
N ASP A 213 14.52 7.92 9.71
CA ASP A 213 14.30 8.70 10.93
C ASP A 213 13.64 7.91 12.08
N LEU A 214 13.97 6.61 12.19
CA LEU A 214 13.84 5.90 13.46
C LEU A 214 14.88 6.46 14.45
N PRO A 215 14.56 6.61 15.75
CA PRO A 215 15.42 7.24 16.78
C PRO A 215 16.81 6.60 16.97
N SER A 216 17.07 5.46 16.33
CA SER A 216 18.37 4.82 16.24
C SER A 216 19.30 5.40 15.16
N ASN A 217 18.82 6.28 14.29
CA ASN A 217 19.61 6.99 13.29
C ASN A 217 19.82 8.44 13.78
N PRO A 218 21.00 8.79 14.34
CA PRO A 218 21.29 10.16 14.74
C PRO A 218 21.43 10.99 13.46
N SER A 219 20.31 11.51 12.95
CA SER A 219 20.36 12.48 11.88
C SER A 219 21.18 13.68 12.36
N PRO A 220 22.26 14.07 11.65
CA PRO A 220 23.13 15.18 12.06
C PRO A 220 22.41 16.53 12.06
N THR A 221 21.16 16.60 11.55
CA THR A 221 20.37 17.82 11.49
C THR A 221 19.38 18.00 12.65
N SER A 222 19.15 16.98 13.49
CA SER A 222 18.17 17.09 14.60
C SER A 222 18.65 17.90 15.80
N ASN A 223 19.94 18.28 15.86
CA ASN A 223 20.55 18.91 17.04
C ASN A 223 20.93 20.38 16.89
N LEU A 224 20.46 21.08 15.85
CA LEU A 224 20.71 22.52 15.72
C LEU A 224 19.41 23.32 15.84
N ILE A 225 19.30 23.98 17.00
CA ILE A 225 18.45 25.12 17.34
C ILE A 225 17.01 24.75 17.76
N GLN A 226 16.88 24.41 19.04
CA GLN A 226 15.67 24.71 19.82
C GLN A 226 16.07 25.61 20.99
N SER A 227 16.29 26.89 20.69
CA SER A 227 16.25 27.97 21.69
C SER A 227 15.35 29.07 21.13
N GLY A 228 14.26 29.37 21.82
CA GLY A 228 13.38 30.49 21.49
C GLY A 228 11.95 30.02 21.28
N ALA A 229 11.08 30.53 22.12
CA ALA A 229 9.65 30.29 22.14
C ALA A 229 9.01 30.66 20.79
N ASP A 230 8.58 29.66 20.04
CA ASP A 230 7.37 29.71 19.22
C ASP A 230 6.92 28.27 18.92
N GLU A 231 5.96 27.84 19.72
CA GLU A 231 5.36 26.51 19.74
C GLU A 231 4.31 26.40 18.62
N TRP A 232 4.73 26.52 17.37
CA TRP A 232 3.90 26.16 16.22
C TRP A 232 4.33 24.78 15.72
N VAL A 233 3.65 23.76 16.28
CA VAL A 233 3.43 22.40 15.75
C VAL A 233 4.60 21.79 14.97
N ARG A 234 5.59 21.23 15.68
CA ARG A 234 6.38 20.11 15.12
C ARG A 234 5.47 18.88 15.17
N PRO A 235 5.17 18.17 14.07
CA PRO A 235 4.57 16.86 14.22
C PRO A 235 5.65 15.98 14.86
N SER A 236 5.43 15.58 16.11
CA SER A 236 6.21 14.62 16.89
C SER A 236 6.24 13.21 16.30
N SER A 237 5.84 13.05 15.04
CA SER A 237 5.76 11.78 14.33
C SER A 237 6.93 11.65 13.38
N SER A 238 7.73 10.60 13.58
CA SER A 238 8.76 10.16 12.63
C SER A 238 8.17 10.13 11.20
N PRO A 239 8.91 10.61 10.18
CA PRO A 239 8.49 10.63 8.79
C PRO A 239 8.31 9.23 8.20
N GLY A 240 8.86 8.17 8.81
CA GLY A 240 8.73 6.78 8.35
C GLY A 240 7.42 6.09 8.77
N PRO A 241 7.16 4.89 8.22
CA PRO A 241 6.05 4.05 8.66
C PRO A 241 6.23 3.58 10.11
N ASP A 242 5.12 3.51 10.85
CA ASP A 242 5.15 3.06 12.24
C ASP A 242 4.93 1.55 12.35
N TRP A 243 6.02 0.83 12.66
CA TRP A 243 6.06 -0.61 12.83
C TRP A 243 5.40 -1.12 14.12
N ASN A 244 5.15 -0.26 15.12
CA ASN A 244 4.49 -0.63 16.39
C ASN A 244 3.08 -0.05 16.54
N ALA A 245 2.66 0.87 15.67
CA ALA A 245 1.28 1.36 15.60
C ALA A 245 0.54 0.88 14.34
N ALA A 246 0.71 1.55 13.20
CA ALA A 246 -0.08 1.32 12.00
C ALA A 246 0.20 -0.07 11.40
N TRP A 247 1.47 -0.40 11.20
CA TRP A 247 1.92 -1.69 10.70
C TRP A 247 2.24 -2.70 11.80
N ARG A 248 1.66 -2.52 12.99
CA ARG A 248 1.90 -3.41 14.13
C ARG A 248 1.48 -4.86 13.88
N GLN A 249 0.63 -5.10 12.90
CA GLN A 249 0.10 -6.42 12.57
C GLN A 249 0.94 -7.18 11.54
N ILE A 250 1.96 -6.55 10.95
CA ILE A 250 2.79 -7.21 9.94
C ILE A 250 3.61 -8.33 10.60
N GLU A 251 3.34 -9.56 10.19
CA GLU A 251 3.97 -10.79 10.66
C GLU A 251 5.03 -11.29 9.67
N TYR A 252 4.95 -10.86 8.41
CA TYR A 252 5.89 -11.25 7.36
C TYR A 252 6.19 -10.10 6.41
N ILE A 253 7.47 -9.91 6.08
CA ILE A 253 7.96 -8.97 5.08
C ILE A 253 8.88 -9.71 4.11
N ASN A 254 8.63 -9.61 2.80
CA ASN A 254 9.56 -10.05 1.76
C ASN A 254 10.45 -8.87 1.33
N LEU A 255 11.76 -8.98 1.54
CA LEU A 255 12.79 -8.05 1.09
C LEU A 255 13.75 -8.71 0.07
N PHE A 256 13.34 -9.84 -0.53
CA PHE A 256 14.12 -10.49 -1.56
C PHE A 256 14.40 -9.55 -2.74
N GLN A 257 15.56 -9.66 -3.38
CA GLN A 257 15.90 -8.83 -4.54
C GLN A 257 15.34 -9.37 -5.87
N GLY A 258 14.69 -10.54 -5.85
CA GLY A 258 14.10 -11.17 -7.03
C GLY A 258 15.02 -12.12 -7.79
N TRP A 259 16.32 -12.13 -7.48
CA TRP A 259 17.27 -13.10 -8.00
C TRP A 259 18.45 -13.29 -7.04
N ILE A 260 19.22 -14.36 -7.24
CA ILE A 260 20.38 -14.74 -6.44
C ILE A 260 21.60 -14.90 -7.36
N PRO A 261 22.73 -14.21 -7.11
CA PRO A 261 23.93 -14.36 -7.90
C PRO A 261 24.53 -15.75 -7.79
N LYS A 262 24.85 -16.36 -8.93
CA LYS A 262 25.57 -17.65 -9.00
C LYS A 262 27.04 -17.52 -9.38
N ASP A 263 27.48 -16.35 -9.83
CA ASP A 263 28.85 -16.14 -10.27
C ASP A 263 29.83 -16.09 -9.09
N ARG A 264 30.52 -17.21 -8.90
CA ARG A 264 31.50 -17.40 -7.83
C ARG A 264 32.72 -16.50 -7.99
N GLN A 265 33.10 -16.18 -9.23
CA GLN A 265 34.29 -15.39 -9.49
C GLN A 265 34.08 -13.95 -9.04
N SER A 266 32.94 -13.35 -9.40
CA SER A 266 32.58 -12.01 -8.91
C SER A 266 32.49 -11.96 -7.38
N LEU A 267 31.87 -12.96 -6.75
CA LEU A 267 31.78 -13.03 -5.28
C LEU A 267 33.15 -13.19 -4.59
N GLN A 268 34.11 -13.88 -5.22
CA GLN A 268 35.47 -14.06 -4.69
C GLN A 268 36.33 -12.80 -4.84
N ASN A 269 36.07 -11.99 -5.87
CA ASN A 269 36.79 -10.75 -6.11
C ASN A 269 36.34 -9.61 -5.17
N MET A 270 35.23 -9.79 -4.46
CA MET A 270 34.74 -8.83 -3.49
C MET A 270 35.54 -8.90 -2.17
N PRO A 271 35.64 -7.78 -1.43
CA PRO A 271 36.12 -7.80 -0.06
C PRO A 271 35.34 -8.82 0.78
N ALA A 272 36.01 -9.48 1.73
CA ALA A 272 35.40 -10.50 2.58
C ALA A 272 34.34 -9.90 3.52
N GLY A 273 33.11 -9.77 3.01
CA GLY A 273 31.93 -9.33 3.75
C GLY A 273 31.04 -10.50 4.18
N VAL A 274 30.16 -10.26 5.16
CA VAL A 274 29.21 -11.27 5.66
C VAL A 274 28.34 -11.83 4.54
N VAL A 275 27.81 -10.95 3.67
CA VAL A 275 26.92 -11.33 2.56
C VAL A 275 27.63 -12.22 1.53
N PRO A 276 28.75 -11.82 0.89
CA PRO A 276 29.47 -12.69 -0.06
C PRO A 276 29.85 -14.05 0.51
N VAL A 277 30.32 -14.09 1.77
CA VAL A 277 30.73 -15.34 2.43
C VAL A 277 29.53 -16.26 2.66
N GLN A 278 28.42 -15.72 3.18
CA GLN A 278 27.20 -16.50 3.39
C GLN A 278 26.59 -16.98 2.08
N LEU A 279 26.59 -16.14 1.04
CA LEU A 279 26.10 -16.52 -0.28
C LEU A 279 26.94 -17.64 -0.89
N MET A 280 28.27 -17.54 -0.84
CA MET A 280 29.18 -18.58 -1.34
C MET A 280 29.00 -19.91 -0.61
N ARG A 281 28.68 -19.87 0.69
CA ARG A 281 28.31 -21.06 1.46
C ARG A 281 26.95 -21.61 1.01
N TRP A 282 25.93 -20.76 0.94
CA TRP A 282 24.58 -21.15 0.54
C TRP A 282 24.56 -21.76 -0.87
N LEU A 283 25.29 -21.18 -1.83
CA LEU A 283 25.44 -21.70 -3.19
C LEU A 283 26.09 -23.09 -3.21
N ARG A 284 27.04 -23.37 -2.31
CA ARG A 284 27.64 -24.71 -2.20
C ARG A 284 26.62 -25.78 -1.80
N GLU A 285 25.65 -25.39 -0.97
CA GLU A 285 24.63 -26.28 -0.39
C GLU A 285 23.38 -26.38 -1.27
N ASN A 286 22.96 -25.28 -1.90
CA ASN A 286 21.62 -25.15 -2.50
C ASN A 286 21.62 -24.97 -4.02
N ALA A 287 22.71 -24.57 -4.68
CA ALA A 287 22.67 -24.21 -6.10
C ALA A 287 22.29 -25.36 -7.07
N LYS A 288 22.30 -26.60 -6.60
CA LYS A 288 21.90 -27.78 -7.38
C LYS A 288 20.42 -28.14 -7.22
N ARG A 289 19.71 -27.55 -6.26
CA ARG A 289 18.30 -27.87 -6.02
C ARG A 289 17.44 -27.27 -7.12
N GLU A 290 16.38 -27.98 -7.51
CA GLU A 290 15.50 -27.55 -8.61
C GLU A 290 14.72 -26.28 -8.25
N ASP A 291 14.30 -26.16 -7.00
CA ASP A 291 13.46 -25.08 -6.48
C ASP A 291 14.12 -23.69 -6.49
N VAL A 292 15.44 -23.63 -6.65
CA VAL A 292 16.18 -22.37 -6.70
C VAL A 292 16.71 -22.03 -8.10
N LYS A 293 16.58 -22.93 -9.09
CA LYS A 293 17.18 -22.70 -10.41
C LYS A 293 16.62 -21.46 -11.10
N ASP A 294 15.33 -21.20 -10.94
CA ASP A 294 14.63 -20.10 -11.60
C ASP A 294 15.00 -18.74 -11.00
N VAL A 295 15.45 -18.71 -9.75
CA VAL A 295 15.91 -17.49 -9.08
C VAL A 295 17.42 -17.26 -9.21
N LEU A 296 18.19 -18.24 -9.71
CA LEU A 296 19.65 -18.10 -9.90
C LEU A 296 19.98 -17.27 -11.15
N GLY A 297 20.27 -15.99 -10.94
CA GLY A 297 20.59 -15.05 -12.01
C GLY A 297 21.84 -15.42 -12.81
N THR A 298 21.87 -14.97 -14.06
CA THR A 298 23.01 -15.14 -14.99
C THR A 298 23.99 -13.98 -14.99
N GLU A 299 23.66 -12.92 -14.27
CA GLU A 299 24.44 -11.69 -14.20
C GLU A 299 25.82 -11.91 -13.56
N THR A 300 26.80 -11.08 -13.96
CA THR A 300 28.21 -11.18 -13.52
C THR A 300 28.79 -9.78 -13.26
N GLY A 301 29.96 -9.72 -12.63
CA GLY A 301 30.73 -8.50 -12.44
C GLY A 301 30.00 -7.46 -11.60
N TRP A 302 29.79 -6.27 -12.19
CA TRP A 302 29.20 -5.12 -11.50
C TRP A 302 27.78 -5.38 -10.98
N ALA A 303 26.94 -6.10 -11.74
CA ALA A 303 25.58 -6.42 -11.31
C ALA A 303 25.56 -7.27 -10.02
N VAL A 304 26.55 -8.15 -9.84
CA VAL A 304 26.70 -8.92 -8.60
C VAL A 304 27.14 -8.02 -7.45
N ALA A 305 28.00 -7.03 -7.71
CA ALA A 305 28.44 -6.06 -6.70
C ALA A 305 27.28 -5.19 -6.23
N GLU A 306 26.51 -4.65 -7.16
CA GLU A 306 25.31 -3.88 -6.88
C GLU A 306 24.29 -4.71 -6.09
N TRP A 307 24.09 -5.98 -6.47
CA TRP A 307 23.21 -6.89 -5.74
C TRP A 307 23.68 -7.11 -4.29
N VAL A 308 24.99 -7.28 -4.07
CA VAL A 308 25.53 -7.46 -2.70
C VAL A 308 25.32 -6.21 -1.86
N GLU A 309 25.50 -5.02 -2.44
CA GLU A 309 25.24 -3.75 -1.76
C GLU A 309 23.77 -3.61 -1.37
N LYS A 310 22.86 -3.89 -2.31
CA LYS A 310 21.41 -3.90 -2.05
C LYS A 310 21.01 -4.93 -1.00
N GLU A 311 21.64 -6.11 -0.99
CA GLU A 311 21.40 -7.13 0.04
C GLU A 311 21.82 -6.65 1.43
N MET A 312 22.97 -5.98 1.53
CA MET A 312 23.45 -5.41 2.79
C MET A 312 22.47 -4.37 3.32
N VAL A 313 21.94 -3.51 2.44
CA VAL A 313 20.91 -2.53 2.78
C VAL A 313 19.63 -3.22 3.26
N ALA A 314 19.12 -4.21 2.51
CA ALA A 314 17.93 -4.97 2.88
C ALA A 314 18.07 -5.60 4.27
N ARG A 315 19.22 -6.21 4.56
CA ARG A 315 19.50 -6.81 5.87
C ARG A 315 19.61 -5.80 7.00
N SER A 316 20.21 -4.63 6.74
CA SER A 316 20.25 -3.53 7.72
C SER A 316 18.84 -3.06 8.07
N VAL A 317 18.02 -2.80 7.05
CA VAL A 317 16.62 -2.39 7.20
C VAL A 317 15.82 -3.46 7.94
N GLY A 318 15.98 -4.73 7.58
CA GLY A 318 15.33 -5.85 8.28
C GLY A 318 15.71 -5.92 9.76
N PHE A 319 17.01 -5.75 10.08
CA PHE A 319 17.49 -5.71 11.45
C PHE A 319 16.92 -4.51 12.23
N GLU A 320 16.88 -3.33 11.62
CA GLU A 320 16.32 -2.11 12.23
C GLU A 320 14.82 -2.27 12.52
N ILE A 321 14.04 -2.82 11.58
CA ILE A 321 12.62 -3.13 11.80
C ILE A 321 12.46 -4.07 13.00
N LEU A 322 13.21 -5.17 13.05
CA LEU A 322 13.16 -6.12 14.16
C LEU A 322 13.57 -5.50 15.50
N SER A 323 14.60 -4.66 15.50
CA SER A 323 15.04 -3.92 16.68
C SER A 323 13.94 -2.99 17.18
N PHE A 324 13.28 -2.26 16.27
CA PHE A 324 12.19 -1.36 16.61
C PHE A 324 10.96 -2.11 17.13
N ARG A 325 10.60 -3.23 16.50
CA ARG A 325 9.54 -4.14 16.96
C ARG A 325 9.80 -4.61 18.38
N ARG A 326 11.04 -5.04 18.67
CA ARG A 326 11.44 -5.49 20.00
C ARG A 326 11.36 -4.37 21.04
N ALA A 327 11.81 -3.17 20.69
CA ALA A 327 11.79 -2.02 21.61
C ALA A 327 10.37 -1.59 22.01
N GLY A 328 9.39 -1.76 21.13
CA GLY A 328 7.97 -1.47 21.41
C GLY A 328 7.15 -2.66 21.92
N GLU A 329 7.79 -3.76 22.31
CA GLU A 329 7.12 -5.02 22.70
C GLU A 329 6.10 -5.52 21.66
N GLY A 330 6.39 -5.21 20.39
CA GLY A 330 5.55 -5.55 19.25
C GLY A 330 5.55 -7.04 18.94
N LYS A 331 4.54 -7.48 18.18
CA LYS A 331 4.49 -8.85 17.65
C LYS A 331 5.72 -9.15 16.79
N TRP A 332 6.15 -10.41 16.85
CA TRP A 332 7.23 -10.90 15.99
C TRP A 332 6.88 -10.72 14.50
N CYS A 333 7.88 -10.31 13.72
CA CYS A 333 7.78 -10.12 12.28
C CYS A 333 8.90 -10.92 11.62
N LYS A 334 8.58 -11.84 10.71
CA LYS A 334 9.58 -12.53 9.89
C LYS A 334 10.03 -11.59 8.75
N VAL A 335 11.32 -11.44 8.56
CA VAL A 335 11.91 -10.74 7.41
C VAL A 335 12.58 -11.77 6.52
N ASP A 336 12.08 -11.91 5.29
CA ASP A 336 12.60 -12.87 4.32
C ASP A 336 13.46 -12.16 3.27
N PHE A 337 14.62 -12.72 2.98
CA PHE A 337 15.54 -12.23 1.95
C PHE A 337 15.56 -13.14 0.72
N GLY A 338 14.68 -14.15 0.66
CA GLY A 338 14.59 -15.13 -0.44
C GLY A 338 15.69 -16.19 -0.44
N TRP A 339 16.72 -16.02 0.38
CA TRP A 339 17.82 -16.97 0.53
C TRP A 339 18.50 -16.81 1.89
N GLY A 340 19.19 -17.86 2.33
CA GLY A 340 19.85 -17.89 3.63
C GLY A 340 19.66 -19.21 4.36
N PRO A 341 20.30 -19.40 5.52
CA PRO A 341 20.08 -20.59 6.31
C PRO A 341 18.60 -20.64 6.74
N PRO A 342 17.92 -21.79 6.67
CA PRO A 342 16.66 -21.95 7.38
C PRO A 342 16.95 -21.62 8.84
N GLU A 343 16.22 -20.67 9.42
CA GLU A 343 16.40 -20.31 10.82
C GLU A 343 16.28 -21.58 11.66
N LYS A 344 17.42 -22.07 12.16
CA LYS A 344 17.41 -22.97 13.31
C LYS A 344 16.96 -22.10 14.45
N TRP A 345 15.70 -22.28 14.83
CA TRP A 345 15.08 -21.85 16.07
C TRP A 345 16.13 -21.59 17.15
N CYS A 346 16.47 -20.32 17.35
CA CYS A 346 17.03 -19.90 18.63
C CYS A 346 15.87 -19.95 19.62
N VAL A 347 15.59 -21.15 20.11
CA VAL A 347 15.07 -21.36 21.45
C VAL A 347 16.11 -20.76 22.38
N VAL A 348 15.99 -19.46 22.63
CA VAL A 348 16.45 -18.88 23.89
C VAL A 348 15.19 -18.59 24.67
N GLY A 349 14.58 -19.67 25.14
CA GLY A 349 13.87 -19.64 26.40
C GLY A 349 14.91 -19.45 27.50
N GLY A 350 14.65 -18.46 28.34
CA GLY A 350 15.44 -18.08 29.51
C GLY A 350 14.79 -16.88 30.15
#